data_AF-A0A240CAX0-F1
#
_entry.id   AF-A0A240CAX0-F1
#
_cell.length_a   1.000
_cell.length_b   1.000
_cell.length_c   1.000
_cell.angle_alpha   90.00
_cell.angle_beta   90.00
_cell.angle_gamma   90.00
#
_symmetry.space_group_name_H-M   'P 1'
#
loop_
_entity.id
_entity.type
_entity.pdbx_description
1 polymer ?
#
loop_
_entity_poly.entity_id
_entity_poly.type
_entity_poly.pdbx_seq_one_letter_code
_entity_poly.pdbx_strand_id
1 'polypeptide(L)'
;MSPSVPVFRPVRDELTGLDKITLPAMAGVPARTILINPVPTGPAAPSHTGNGSPVPSTPVHTGTNVRQADSIVVTTFPADVVQDLQDFILWQPDATEVGVEAIYVMVSKPYGETNAKGKYSGRDYNTDKAGGPIQNLDWKGASIDRAGVDKVKLHTGRFGESPDNKVMIDRLEKILKGELQATDTDKRFYTHEIRELERYRALGVSDGVSDDSVWNSAHTATLEDYKINEKNQPMYTPEALEAYRKAEEGK
;
A
#
# COMPACT_ATOMS: atom_id res chain seq x y z
N MET A 1 -17.33 -15.21 -20.65
CA MET A 1 -15.99 -14.97 -21.21
C MET A 1 -15.06 -16.03 -20.63
N SER A 2 -14.18 -16.64 -21.41
CA SER A 2 -13.16 -17.54 -20.86
C SER A 2 -12.16 -16.71 -20.05
N PRO A 3 -11.74 -17.14 -18.85
CA PRO A 3 -10.72 -16.43 -18.10
C PRO A 3 -9.39 -16.50 -18.87
N SER A 4 -8.81 -15.34 -19.16
CA SER A 4 -7.48 -15.23 -19.78
C SER A 4 -6.48 -14.78 -18.72
N VAL A 5 -5.46 -15.60 -18.48
CA VAL A 5 -4.36 -15.27 -17.57
C VAL A 5 -3.19 -14.68 -18.37
N PRO A 6 -2.65 -13.51 -18.02
CA PRO A 6 -1.53 -12.91 -18.74
C PRO A 6 -0.24 -13.70 -18.53
N VAL A 7 0.57 -13.81 -19.57
CA VAL A 7 1.94 -14.38 -19.50
C VAL A 7 2.92 -13.22 -19.45
N PHE A 8 3.70 -13.12 -18.37
CA PHE A 8 4.74 -12.10 -18.24
C PHE A 8 6.11 -12.68 -18.59
N ARG A 9 6.95 -11.84 -19.21
CA ARG A 9 8.35 -12.13 -19.48
C ARG A 9 9.21 -11.33 -18.51
N PRO A 10 9.95 -11.98 -17.60
CA PRO A 10 10.91 -11.31 -16.74
C PRO A 10 11.99 -10.59 -17.55
N VAL A 11 12.47 -9.45 -17.05
CA VAL A 11 13.58 -8.69 -17.62
C VAL A 11 14.79 -8.78 -16.69
N ARG A 12 15.94 -9.19 -17.22
CA ARG A 12 17.21 -9.25 -16.48
C ARG A 12 17.66 -7.86 -16.04
N ASP A 13 17.96 -7.73 -14.76
CA ASP A 13 18.74 -6.63 -14.21
C ASP A 13 20.21 -7.02 -14.15
N GLU A 14 21.01 -6.52 -15.09
CA GLU A 14 22.44 -6.82 -15.22
C GLU A 14 23.27 -6.40 -14.00
N LEU A 15 22.79 -5.43 -13.21
CA LEU A 15 23.51 -4.98 -12.01
C LEU A 15 23.39 -5.97 -10.86
N THR A 16 22.21 -6.58 -10.72
CA THR A 16 21.90 -7.45 -9.57
C THR A 16 21.93 -8.94 -9.91
N GLY A 17 21.85 -9.28 -11.20
CA GLY A 17 21.69 -10.65 -11.67
C GLY A 17 20.30 -11.24 -11.40
N LEU A 18 19.35 -10.44 -10.90
CA LEU A 18 17.95 -10.82 -10.70
C LEU A 18 17.13 -10.53 -11.96
N ASP A 19 16.01 -11.23 -12.11
CA ASP A 19 15.01 -10.89 -13.11
C ASP A 19 13.84 -10.10 -12.47
N LYS A 20 13.18 -9.25 -13.24
CA LYS A 20 12.09 -8.38 -12.76
C LYS A 20 10.84 -8.52 -13.62
N ILE A 21 9.69 -8.60 -12.97
CA ILE A 21 8.37 -8.42 -13.59
C ILE A 21 7.74 -7.15 -13.01
N THR A 22 7.19 -6.29 -13.88
CA THR A 22 6.37 -5.14 -13.45
C THR A 22 4.91 -5.45 -13.74
N LEU A 23 4.15 -5.66 -12.68
CA LEU A 23 2.70 -5.80 -12.75
C LEU A 23 2.06 -4.42 -12.91
N PRO A 24 1.03 -4.28 -13.77
CA PRO A 24 0.36 -3.00 -13.99
C PRO A 24 -0.34 -2.52 -12.72
N ALA A 25 -0.51 -1.20 -12.62
CA ALA A 25 -1.33 -0.60 -11.58
C ALA A 25 -2.79 -1.07 -11.71
N MET A 26 -3.46 -1.22 -10.57
CA MET A 26 -4.90 -1.52 -10.47
C MET A 26 -5.62 -0.39 -9.73
N ALA A 27 -6.95 -0.43 -9.66
CA ALA A 27 -7.73 0.59 -8.96
C ALA A 27 -7.28 0.70 -7.49
N GLY A 28 -6.67 1.85 -7.13
CA GLY A 28 -6.15 2.08 -5.79
C GLY A 28 -4.87 1.34 -5.44
N VAL A 29 -4.17 0.75 -6.43
CA VAL A 29 -2.95 -0.04 -6.22
C VAL A 29 -1.89 0.39 -7.25
N PRO A 30 -0.71 0.89 -6.83
CA PRO A 30 0.35 1.23 -7.77
C PRO A 30 0.89 -0.02 -8.48
N ALA A 31 1.62 0.18 -9.57
CA ALA A 31 2.36 -0.89 -10.23
C ALA A 31 3.32 -1.57 -9.23
N ARG A 32 3.47 -2.89 -9.35
CA ARG A 32 4.30 -3.68 -8.43
C ARG A 32 5.44 -4.36 -9.16
N THR A 33 6.61 -4.33 -8.54
CA THR A 33 7.77 -5.08 -9.03
C THR A 33 7.89 -6.40 -8.28
N ILE A 34 7.91 -7.51 -9.03
CA ILE A 34 8.26 -8.84 -8.51
C ILE A 34 9.70 -9.13 -8.91
N LEU A 35 10.53 -9.43 -7.92
CA LEU A 35 11.91 -9.89 -8.12
C LEU A 35 11.92 -11.41 -8.23
N ILE A 36 12.64 -11.93 -9.21
CA ILE A 36 12.83 -13.35 -9.46
C ILE A 36 14.32 -13.63 -9.31
N ASN A 37 14.66 -14.55 -8.41
CA ASN A 37 16.00 -15.08 -8.31
C ASN A 37 16.16 -16.22 -9.33
N PRO A 38 17.00 -16.08 -10.37
CA PRO A 38 17.16 -17.12 -11.38
C PRO A 38 17.96 -18.33 -10.89
N VAL A 39 18.58 -18.23 -9.70
CA VAL A 39 19.35 -19.34 -9.12
C VAL A 39 18.39 -20.30 -8.40
N PRO A 40 18.35 -21.59 -8.78
CA PRO A 40 17.56 -22.58 -8.09
C PRO A 40 17.94 -22.63 -6.60
N THR A 41 16.97 -22.37 -5.73
CA THR A 41 17.18 -22.42 -4.27
C THR A 41 16.15 -23.36 -3.66
N GLY A 42 16.62 -24.20 -2.72
CA GLY A 42 15.75 -25.05 -1.93
C GLY A 42 15.00 -24.27 -0.85
N PRO A 43 14.16 -24.93 -0.04
CA PRO A 43 13.39 -24.28 1.03
C PRO A 43 14.25 -23.75 2.18
N ALA A 44 15.53 -24.13 2.22
CA ALA A 44 16.49 -23.68 3.22
C ALA A 44 17.52 -22.75 2.58
N ALA A 45 17.99 -21.78 3.35
CA ALA A 45 19.08 -20.90 2.93
C ALA A 45 20.35 -21.74 2.68
N PRO A 46 21.09 -21.49 1.59
CA PRO A 46 22.31 -22.21 1.30
C PRO A 46 23.39 -21.91 2.37
N SER A 47 24.25 -22.89 2.65
CA SER A 47 25.36 -22.70 3.59
C SER A 47 26.40 -21.72 3.03
N HIS A 48 26.84 -20.75 3.83
CA HIS A 48 27.83 -19.76 3.42
C HIS A 48 29.27 -20.24 3.67
N THR A 49 29.69 -21.31 3.00
CA THR A 49 31.04 -21.89 3.08
C THR A 49 31.80 -21.71 1.76
N GLY A 50 33.10 -22.00 1.73
CA GLY A 50 33.94 -21.87 0.53
C GLY A 50 33.67 -22.89 -0.59
N ASN A 51 32.63 -23.72 -0.47
CA ASN A 51 32.31 -24.79 -1.42
C ASN A 51 31.43 -24.33 -2.60
N GLY A 52 31.12 -23.04 -2.72
CA GLY A 52 30.24 -22.51 -3.76
C GLY A 52 30.66 -21.14 -4.27
N SER A 53 30.11 -20.77 -5.43
CA SER A 53 30.24 -19.42 -5.99
C SER A 53 29.25 -18.45 -5.33
N PRO A 54 29.55 -17.14 -5.28
CA PRO A 54 28.59 -16.14 -4.86
C PRO A 54 27.35 -16.15 -5.74
N VAL A 55 26.18 -16.27 -5.13
CA VAL A 55 24.86 -16.25 -5.80
C VAL A 55 23.88 -15.41 -4.99
N PRO A 56 22.83 -14.81 -5.61
CA PRO A 56 21.77 -14.16 -4.88
C PRO A 56 21.04 -15.14 -3.95
N SER A 57 20.72 -14.71 -2.73
CA SER A 57 19.99 -15.51 -1.75
C SER A 57 18.59 -14.95 -1.51
N THR A 58 17.56 -15.76 -1.73
CA THR A 58 16.17 -15.40 -1.42
C THR A 58 15.95 -15.50 0.10
N PRO A 59 15.34 -14.49 0.77
CA PRO A 59 14.97 -14.59 2.17
C PRO A 59 14.02 -15.77 2.42
N VAL A 60 14.33 -16.59 3.42
CA VAL A 60 13.49 -17.74 3.82
C VAL A 60 12.39 -17.26 4.77
N HIS A 61 11.17 -17.76 4.58
CA HIS A 61 10.04 -17.43 5.44
C HIS A 61 10.25 -17.96 6.87
N THR A 62 10.22 -17.08 7.88
CA THR A 62 10.42 -17.41 9.32
C THR A 62 9.20 -17.17 10.20
N GLY A 63 8.09 -16.69 9.63
CA GLY A 63 6.88 -16.29 10.36
C GLY A 63 5.91 -17.44 10.64
N THR A 64 4.64 -17.24 10.30
CA THR A 64 3.55 -18.19 10.54
C THR A 64 3.70 -19.52 9.82
N ASN A 65 3.31 -20.62 10.47
CA ASN A 65 3.31 -21.94 9.82
C ASN A 65 2.49 -21.94 8.53
N VAL A 66 3.11 -22.38 7.43
CA VAL A 66 2.43 -22.57 6.15
C VAL A 66 1.78 -23.95 6.15
N ARG A 67 0.46 -23.99 6.10
CA ARG A 67 -0.33 -25.22 5.95
C ARG A 67 -1.29 -25.04 4.79
N GLN A 68 -1.43 -26.07 3.96
CA GLN A 68 -2.45 -26.09 2.92
C GLN A 68 -3.85 -26.00 3.55
N ALA A 69 -4.73 -25.18 2.99
CA ALA A 69 -6.11 -25.09 3.46
C ALA A 69 -6.80 -26.46 3.39
N ASP A 70 -7.55 -26.82 4.44
CA ASP A 70 -8.18 -28.13 4.58
C ASP A 70 -9.28 -28.41 3.53
N SER A 71 -9.79 -27.35 2.89
CA SER A 71 -10.75 -27.46 1.80
C SER A 71 -10.59 -26.33 0.79
N ILE A 72 -10.50 -26.67 -0.49
CA ILE A 72 -10.66 -25.71 -1.59
C ILE A 72 -12.15 -25.67 -1.93
N VAL A 73 -12.82 -24.57 -1.60
CA VAL A 73 -14.22 -24.36 -1.98
C VAL A 73 -14.23 -23.63 -3.32
N VAL A 74 -14.81 -24.26 -4.35
CA VAL A 74 -15.09 -23.57 -5.62
C VAL A 74 -16.29 -22.67 -5.41
N THR A 75 -16.05 -21.37 -5.27
CA THR A 75 -17.10 -20.37 -5.23
C THR A 75 -17.39 -19.88 -6.65
N THR A 76 -18.66 -19.89 -7.04
CA THR A 76 -19.12 -19.24 -8.27
C THR A 76 -19.10 -17.73 -8.05
N PHE A 77 -17.94 -17.10 -8.26
CA PHE A 77 -17.82 -15.66 -8.18
C PHE A 77 -18.55 -15.00 -9.37
N PRO A 78 -19.28 -13.89 -9.16
CA PRO A 78 -19.70 -13.05 -10.25
C PRO A 78 -18.46 -12.48 -10.98
N ALA A 79 -18.59 -12.22 -12.29
CA ALA A 79 -17.46 -11.94 -13.19
C ALA A 79 -16.68 -10.66 -12.84
N ASP A 80 -17.27 -9.78 -12.03
CA ASP A 80 -16.66 -8.57 -11.49
C ASP A 80 -15.57 -8.85 -10.45
N VAL A 81 -15.71 -9.90 -9.62
CA VAL A 81 -14.67 -10.29 -8.64
C VAL A 81 -13.40 -10.82 -9.32
N VAL A 82 -13.52 -11.39 -10.53
CA VAL A 82 -12.37 -11.84 -11.34
C VAL A 82 -11.51 -10.65 -11.80
N GLN A 83 -12.08 -9.44 -11.90
CA GLN A 83 -11.34 -8.23 -12.29
C GLN A 83 -10.39 -7.72 -11.20
N ASP A 84 -10.57 -8.18 -9.96
CA ASP A 84 -9.73 -7.80 -8.81
C ASP A 84 -8.56 -8.77 -8.57
N LEU A 85 -8.46 -9.85 -9.35
CA LEU A 85 -7.35 -10.78 -9.28
C LEU A 85 -6.14 -10.21 -10.03
N GLN A 86 -4.97 -10.26 -9.38
CA GLN A 86 -3.70 -9.99 -10.01
C GLN A 86 -2.92 -11.30 -10.11
N ASP A 87 -3.22 -12.06 -11.15
CA ASP A 87 -2.58 -13.35 -11.45
C ASP A 87 -1.82 -13.31 -12.77
N PHE A 88 -0.83 -14.18 -12.90
CA PHE A 88 -0.05 -14.31 -14.12
C PHE A 88 0.64 -15.67 -14.24
N ILE A 89 1.13 -15.96 -15.44
CA ILE A 89 2.02 -17.08 -15.71
C ILE A 89 3.43 -16.56 -16.00
N LEU A 90 4.44 -17.20 -15.43
CA LEU A 90 5.85 -17.04 -15.82
C LEU A 90 6.45 -18.39 -16.24
N TRP A 91 7.49 -18.35 -17.07
CA TRP A 91 8.26 -19.53 -17.46
C TRP A 91 9.61 -19.51 -16.75
N GLN A 92 9.97 -20.61 -16.10
CA GLN A 92 11.31 -20.83 -15.54
C GLN A 92 11.96 -22.05 -16.18
N PRO A 93 13.30 -22.19 -16.13
CA PRO A 93 13.96 -23.44 -16.45
C PRO A 93 13.37 -24.59 -15.61
N ASP A 94 13.17 -25.75 -16.23
CA ASP A 94 12.76 -26.93 -15.49
C ASP A 94 13.90 -27.48 -14.61
N ALA A 95 13.58 -28.47 -13.77
CA ALA A 95 14.57 -29.08 -12.85
C ALA A 95 15.78 -29.73 -13.56
N THR A 96 15.70 -29.97 -14.87
CA THR A 96 16.79 -30.51 -15.68
C THR A 96 17.60 -29.44 -16.40
N GLU A 97 17.18 -28.18 -16.32
CA GLU A 97 17.79 -27.01 -16.96
C GLU A 97 17.93 -27.12 -18.49
N VAL A 98 17.19 -28.04 -19.13
CA VAL A 98 17.19 -28.24 -20.59
C VAL A 98 15.85 -27.87 -21.24
N GLY A 99 14.81 -27.62 -20.43
CA GLY A 99 13.50 -27.16 -20.86
C GLY A 99 12.97 -26.03 -19.98
N VAL A 100 11.66 -25.79 -20.08
CA VAL A 100 10.96 -24.76 -19.30
C VAL A 100 9.65 -25.30 -18.74
N GLU A 101 9.26 -24.81 -17.58
CA GLU A 101 7.97 -25.08 -16.94
C GLU A 101 7.24 -23.77 -16.62
N ALA A 102 5.91 -23.84 -16.65
CA ALA A 102 5.05 -22.70 -16.35
C ALA A 102 4.70 -22.67 -14.85
N ILE A 103 4.86 -21.50 -14.23
CA ILE A 103 4.40 -21.24 -12.86
C ILE A 103 3.20 -20.30 -12.95
N TYR A 104 2.08 -20.72 -12.38
CA TYR A 104 0.94 -19.85 -12.14
C TYR A 104 1.12 -19.14 -10.79
N VAL A 105 1.10 -17.81 -10.81
CA VAL A 105 1.31 -16.97 -9.64
C VAL A 105 0.04 -16.17 -9.36
N MET A 106 -0.47 -16.28 -8.14
CA MET A 106 -1.53 -15.41 -7.63
C MET A 106 -0.95 -14.44 -6.61
N VAL A 107 -1.11 -13.15 -6.87
CA VAL A 107 -0.68 -12.09 -5.94
C VAL A 107 -1.84 -11.74 -5.03
N SER A 108 -1.58 -11.70 -3.72
CA SER A 108 -2.58 -11.28 -2.75
C SER A 108 -3.00 -9.82 -2.97
N LYS A 109 -4.23 -9.49 -2.55
CA LYS A 109 -4.70 -8.11 -2.47
C LYS A 109 -3.71 -7.27 -1.64
N PRO A 110 -3.41 -6.02 -2.04
CA PRO A 110 -2.39 -5.18 -1.38
C PRO A 110 -2.68 -4.96 0.08
N TYR A 111 -3.97 -4.83 0.39
CA TYR A 111 -4.46 -4.36 1.68
C TYR A 111 -5.01 -5.51 2.55
N GLY A 112 -4.68 -6.75 2.18
CA GLY A 112 -5.14 -7.96 2.87
C GLY A 112 -6.64 -8.20 2.74
N GLU A 113 -7.19 -8.92 3.72
CA GLU A 113 -8.60 -9.25 3.80
C GLU A 113 -9.46 -8.03 4.17
N THR A 114 -10.54 -7.82 3.42
CA THR A 114 -11.51 -6.76 3.63
C THR A 114 -12.89 -7.34 3.89
N ASN A 115 -13.68 -6.74 4.77
CA ASN A 115 -15.02 -7.20 5.16
C ASN A 115 -16.12 -6.14 4.95
N ALA A 116 -15.75 -4.93 4.52
CA ALA A 116 -16.68 -3.83 4.27
C ALA A 116 -16.20 -2.95 3.11
N LYS A 117 -17.14 -2.20 2.53
CA LYS A 117 -16.87 -1.15 1.53
C LYS A 117 -17.35 0.19 2.06
N GLY A 118 -16.48 1.21 1.98
CA GLY A 118 -16.78 2.57 2.39
C GLY A 118 -17.92 3.17 1.55
N LYS A 119 -18.89 3.80 2.21
CA LYS A 119 -20.05 4.41 1.57
C LYS A 119 -19.66 5.65 0.77
N TYR A 120 -18.74 6.46 1.31
CA TYR A 120 -18.35 7.74 0.71
C TYR A 120 -17.12 7.59 -0.18
N SER A 121 -16.08 6.91 0.32
CA SER A 121 -14.82 6.68 -0.38
C SER A 121 -14.92 5.62 -1.48
N GLY A 122 -15.83 4.63 -1.32
CA GLY A 122 -15.95 3.47 -2.20
C GLY A 122 -14.82 2.43 -2.05
N ARG A 123 -13.92 2.62 -1.09
CA ARG A 123 -12.76 1.75 -0.83
C ARG A 123 -13.17 0.51 -0.03
N ASP A 124 -12.58 -0.64 -0.36
CA ASP A 124 -12.69 -1.84 0.48
C ASP A 124 -11.76 -1.72 1.69
N TYR A 125 -12.24 -2.13 2.86
CA TYR A 125 -11.48 -2.08 4.11
C TYR A 125 -11.93 -3.16 5.10
N ASN A 126 -11.20 -3.29 6.20
CA ASN A 126 -11.53 -4.22 7.27
C ASN A 126 -11.93 -3.45 8.54
N THR A 127 -13.18 -3.61 8.98
CA THR A 127 -13.70 -2.95 10.18
C THR A 127 -12.94 -3.31 11.45
N ASP A 128 -12.39 -4.52 11.51
CA ASP A 128 -11.69 -5.04 12.69
C ASP A 128 -10.26 -4.48 12.77
N LYS A 129 -9.75 -3.94 11.66
CA LYS A 129 -8.46 -3.24 11.55
C LYS A 129 -8.61 -1.73 11.37
N ALA A 130 -9.78 -1.17 11.66
CA ALA A 130 -10.08 0.25 11.45
C ALA A 130 -9.68 1.16 12.64
N GLY A 131 -9.30 0.59 13.80
CA GLY A 131 -9.00 1.38 14.99
C GLY A 131 -10.24 2.02 15.63
N GLY A 132 -11.37 1.31 15.60
CA GLY A 132 -12.64 1.71 16.18
C GLY A 132 -13.75 1.97 15.15
N PRO A 133 -15.00 2.20 15.62
CA PRO A 133 -16.14 2.39 14.75
C PRO A 133 -16.04 3.67 13.90
N ILE A 134 -16.81 3.71 12.81
CA ILE A 134 -17.01 4.94 12.03
C ILE A 134 -17.87 5.91 12.84
N GLN A 135 -17.47 7.18 12.85
CA GLN A 135 -18.16 8.29 13.48
C GLN A 135 -18.77 9.22 12.42
N ASN A 136 -19.70 10.08 12.83
CA ASN A 136 -20.33 11.06 11.93
C ASN A 136 -19.71 12.45 12.15
N LEU A 137 -18.52 12.67 11.61
CA LEU A 137 -17.73 13.90 11.82
C LEU A 137 -17.85 14.89 10.65
N ASP A 138 -17.44 16.13 10.89
CA ASP A 138 -17.36 17.19 9.89
C ASP A 138 -16.06 18.01 10.09
N TRP A 139 -15.28 18.20 9.03
CA TRP A 139 -14.02 18.95 9.06
C TRP A 139 -14.25 20.48 9.06
N LYS A 140 -15.41 20.96 8.60
CA LYS A 140 -15.63 22.40 8.33
C LYS A 140 -15.49 23.26 9.57
N GLY A 141 -15.88 22.72 10.72
CA GLY A 141 -15.79 23.38 12.03
C GLY A 141 -14.41 23.32 12.68
N ALA A 142 -13.44 22.64 12.07
CA ALA A 142 -12.11 22.49 12.66
C ALA A 142 -11.39 23.84 12.78
N SER A 143 -10.78 24.04 13.95
CA SER A 143 -9.82 25.10 14.24
C SER A 143 -8.43 24.49 14.22
N ILE A 144 -7.52 25.06 13.44
CA ILE A 144 -6.14 24.59 13.34
C ILE A 144 -5.34 25.22 14.49
N ASP A 145 -4.75 24.38 15.32
CA ASP A 145 -3.93 24.78 16.48
C ASP A 145 -2.56 24.09 16.49
N ARG A 146 -1.66 24.56 17.36
CA ARG A 146 -0.29 24.05 17.45
C ARG A 146 -0.26 22.55 17.75
N ALA A 147 -1.06 22.11 18.72
CA ALA A 147 -1.09 20.71 19.15
C ALA A 147 -1.55 19.76 18.03
N GLY A 148 -2.52 20.15 17.23
CA GLY A 148 -2.95 19.36 16.08
C GLY A 148 -1.93 19.37 14.95
N VAL A 149 -1.26 20.50 14.66
CA VAL A 149 -0.19 20.53 13.65
C VAL A 149 0.98 19.62 14.07
N ASP A 150 1.30 19.56 15.35
CA ASP A 150 2.32 18.64 15.87
C ASP A 150 1.90 17.17 15.71
N LYS A 151 0.61 16.84 15.90
CA LYS A 151 0.06 15.50 15.59
C LYS A 151 0.10 15.17 14.10
N VAL A 152 -0.24 16.12 13.23
CA VAL A 152 -0.15 15.96 11.77
C VAL A 152 1.28 15.58 11.40
N LYS A 153 2.29 16.34 11.84
CA LYS A 153 3.71 16.04 11.59
C LYS A 153 4.11 14.66 12.09
N LEU A 154 3.65 14.28 13.28
CA LEU A 154 3.94 12.97 13.89
C LEU A 154 3.37 11.82 13.04
N HIS A 155 2.14 11.96 12.55
CA HIS A 155 1.49 10.94 11.73
C HIS A 155 2.11 10.86 10.34
N THR A 156 2.24 11.99 9.64
CA THR A 156 2.81 12.02 8.28
C THR A 156 4.27 11.59 8.25
N GLY A 157 5.04 11.89 9.31
CA GLY A 157 6.46 11.54 9.41
C GLY A 157 6.73 10.04 9.44
N ARG A 158 5.72 9.23 9.80
CA ARG A 158 5.77 7.76 9.77
C ARG A 158 6.11 7.20 8.38
N PHE A 159 5.70 7.90 7.32
CA PHE A 159 5.82 7.44 5.94
C PHE A 159 7.08 7.96 5.23
N GLY A 160 7.99 8.59 5.98
CA GLY A 160 9.15 9.27 5.43
C GLY A 160 8.84 10.68 4.92
N GLU A 161 9.86 11.36 4.40
CA GLU A 161 9.67 12.70 3.84
C GLU A 161 8.96 12.63 2.48
N SER A 162 7.85 13.36 2.37
CA SER A 162 7.12 13.52 1.11
C SER A 162 6.95 15.02 0.77
N PRO A 163 7.23 15.46 -0.48
CA PRO A 163 7.15 16.87 -0.87
C PRO A 163 5.77 17.51 -0.72
N ASP A 164 4.71 16.76 -1.01
CA ASP A 164 3.31 17.18 -0.83
C ASP A 164 2.94 17.36 0.65
N ASN A 165 3.32 16.40 1.52
CA ASN A 165 3.16 16.52 2.96
C ASN A 165 3.88 17.75 3.50
N LYS A 166 5.10 18.02 3.02
CA LYS A 166 5.86 19.23 3.39
C LYS A 166 5.10 20.50 3.04
N VAL A 167 4.55 20.59 1.83
CA VAL A 167 3.74 21.76 1.42
C VAL A 167 2.51 21.92 2.30
N MET A 168 1.78 20.84 2.60
CA MET A 168 0.60 20.92 3.46
C MET A 168 0.96 21.34 4.89
N ILE A 169 2.03 20.79 5.48
CA ILE A 169 2.52 21.18 6.80
C ILE A 169 2.94 22.65 6.84
N ASP A 170 3.65 23.13 5.81
CA ASP A 170 4.06 24.54 5.71
C ASP A 170 2.83 25.48 5.62
N ARG A 171 1.77 25.05 4.92
CA ARG A 171 0.50 25.79 4.88
C ARG A 171 -0.16 25.84 6.25
N LEU A 172 -0.20 24.72 6.98
CA LEU A 172 -0.73 24.70 8.35
C LEU A 172 0.05 25.63 9.29
N GLU A 173 1.38 25.71 9.18
CA GLU A 173 2.20 26.66 9.95
C GLU A 173 1.89 28.12 9.60
N LYS A 174 1.67 28.45 8.32
CA LYS A 174 1.24 29.80 7.89
C LYS A 174 -0.14 30.17 8.44
N ILE A 175 -1.06 29.20 8.48
CA ILE A 175 -2.39 29.38 9.09
C ILE A 175 -2.25 29.68 10.59
N LEU A 176 -1.38 28.96 11.32
CA LEU A 176 -1.13 29.23 12.74
C LEU A 176 -0.59 30.63 13.00
N LYS A 177 0.20 31.19 12.07
CA LYS A 177 0.74 32.55 12.16
C LYS A 177 -0.25 33.63 11.72
N GLY A 178 -1.42 33.25 11.19
CA GLY A 178 -2.38 34.19 10.60
C GLY A 178 -1.94 34.74 9.24
N GLU A 179 -0.91 34.16 8.62
CA GLU A 179 -0.39 34.56 7.30
C GLU A 179 -1.24 34.00 6.15
N LEU A 180 -2.05 32.98 6.42
CA LEU A 180 -2.89 32.30 5.45
C LEU A 180 -4.26 31.97 6.06
N GLN A 181 -5.34 32.21 5.32
CA GLN A 181 -6.66 31.74 5.71
C GLN A 181 -6.80 30.25 5.40
N ALA A 182 -7.28 29.47 6.37
CA ALA A 182 -7.51 28.04 6.20
C ALA A 182 -8.55 27.77 5.11
N THR A 183 -8.19 26.94 4.14
CA THR A 183 -9.11 26.44 3.12
C THR A 183 -9.75 25.12 3.56
N ASP A 184 -10.77 24.71 2.80
CA ASP A 184 -11.44 23.42 3.00
C ASP A 184 -10.48 22.23 2.84
N THR A 185 -9.49 22.33 1.95
CA THR A 185 -8.46 21.29 1.76
C THR A 185 -7.53 21.22 2.96
N ASP A 186 -7.11 22.37 3.50
CA ASP A 186 -6.25 22.41 4.71
C ASP A 186 -6.95 21.76 5.90
N LYS A 187 -8.26 22.02 6.07
CA LYS A 187 -9.05 21.43 7.15
C LYS A 187 -9.29 19.93 6.95
N ARG A 188 -9.58 19.46 5.74
CA ARG A 188 -9.70 18.03 5.44
C ARG A 188 -8.41 17.29 5.77
N PHE A 189 -7.28 17.77 5.26
CA PHE A 189 -5.97 17.21 5.56
C PHE A 189 -5.72 17.18 7.07
N TYR A 190 -5.77 18.34 7.73
CA TYR A 190 -5.51 18.44 9.18
C TYR A 190 -6.37 17.49 10.01
N THR A 191 -7.68 17.43 9.76
CA THR A 191 -8.59 16.58 10.54
C THR A 191 -8.41 15.09 10.24
N HIS A 192 -8.15 14.74 8.97
CA HIS A 192 -7.89 13.36 8.56
C HIS A 192 -6.62 12.82 9.21
N GLU A 193 -5.48 13.49 9.06
CA GLU A 193 -4.20 12.99 9.60
C GLU A 193 -4.25 12.78 11.13
N ILE A 194 -4.95 13.67 11.85
CA ILE A 194 -5.12 13.54 13.31
C ILE A 194 -6.01 12.34 13.66
N ARG A 195 -7.14 12.20 12.96
CA ARG A 195 -8.09 11.13 13.24
C ARG A 195 -7.54 9.76 12.88
N GLU A 196 -6.76 9.67 11.80
CA GLU A 196 -6.08 8.46 11.40
C GLU A 196 -5.00 8.06 12.42
N LEU A 197 -4.21 9.03 12.94
CA LEU A 197 -3.28 8.78 14.04
C LEU A 197 -3.95 8.16 15.27
N GLU A 198 -5.13 8.65 15.64
CA GLU A 198 -5.90 8.10 16.76
C GLU A 198 -6.33 6.65 16.51
N ARG A 199 -6.70 6.32 15.27
CA ARG A 199 -7.02 4.93 14.87
C ARG A 199 -5.80 4.02 14.95
N TYR A 200 -4.64 4.48 14.50
CA TYR A 200 -3.37 3.74 14.64
C TYR A 200 -3.05 3.43 16.11
N ARG A 201 -3.20 4.43 16.99
CA ARG A 201 -3.00 4.25 18.44
C ARG A 201 -4.00 3.26 19.04
N ALA A 202 -5.26 3.31 18.61
CA ALA A 202 -6.28 2.36 19.04
C ALA A 202 -6.00 0.92 18.60
N LEU A 203 -5.25 0.75 17.50
CA LEU A 203 -4.76 -0.56 17.03
C LEU A 203 -3.47 -1.01 17.74
N GLY A 204 -2.91 -0.20 18.64
CA GLY A 204 -1.67 -0.50 19.34
C GLY A 204 -0.41 -0.26 18.50
N VAL A 205 -0.52 0.40 17.35
CA VAL A 205 0.64 0.78 16.54
C VAL A 205 1.33 1.97 17.20
N SER A 206 2.63 1.84 17.45
CA SER A 206 3.43 2.88 18.07
C SER A 206 3.57 4.10 17.15
N ASP A 207 3.63 5.29 17.75
CA ASP A 207 3.84 6.53 17.00
C ASP A 207 5.15 6.46 16.18
N GLY A 208 5.11 6.95 14.94
CA GLY A 208 6.25 6.89 14.01
C GLY A 208 6.51 5.53 13.34
N VAL A 209 5.82 4.45 13.73
CA VAL A 209 6.00 3.12 13.12
C VAL A 209 5.01 2.92 11.96
N SER A 210 5.52 2.66 10.76
CA SER A 210 4.69 2.27 9.61
C SER A 210 4.21 0.83 9.75
N ASP A 211 2.93 0.61 9.50
CA ASP A 211 2.32 -0.71 9.40
C ASP A 211 1.33 -0.72 8.24
N ASP A 212 1.79 -1.27 7.12
CA ASP A 212 1.03 -1.34 5.88
C ASP A 212 -0.20 -2.26 6.00
N SER A 213 -0.20 -3.18 6.97
CA SER A 213 -1.29 -4.13 7.20
C SER A 213 -2.55 -3.49 7.78
N VAL A 214 -2.41 -2.32 8.40
CA VAL A 214 -3.52 -1.54 8.97
C VAL A 214 -3.84 -0.27 8.19
N TRP A 215 -2.86 0.25 7.43
CA TRP A 215 -2.97 1.53 6.73
C TRP A 215 -4.27 1.71 5.98
N ASN A 216 -4.60 0.80 5.06
CA ASN A 216 -5.80 0.95 4.24
C ASN A 216 -7.09 0.98 5.07
N SER A 217 -7.12 0.22 6.17
CA SER A 217 -8.31 0.13 7.01
C SER A 217 -8.47 1.36 7.91
N ALA A 218 -7.38 1.86 8.51
CA ALA A 218 -7.38 3.10 9.26
C ALA A 218 -7.66 4.33 8.36
N HIS A 219 -7.02 4.40 7.20
CA HIS A 219 -7.21 5.46 6.20
C HIS A 219 -8.66 5.51 5.73
N THR A 220 -9.18 4.38 5.23
CA THR A 220 -10.55 4.31 4.72
C THR A 220 -11.57 4.66 5.79
N ALA A 221 -11.40 4.15 7.02
CA ALA A 221 -12.30 4.48 8.12
C ALA A 221 -12.29 5.98 8.47
N THR A 222 -11.14 6.64 8.33
CA THR A 222 -11.03 8.09 8.53
C THR A 222 -11.74 8.88 7.44
N LEU A 223 -11.62 8.46 6.18
CA LEU A 223 -12.39 9.06 5.08
C LEU A 223 -13.90 8.94 5.34
N GLU A 224 -14.35 7.79 5.83
CA GLU A 224 -15.76 7.57 6.15
C GLU A 224 -16.23 8.42 7.34
N ASP A 225 -15.38 8.65 8.35
CA ASP A 225 -15.70 9.53 9.48
C ASP A 225 -16.13 10.91 8.99
N TYR A 226 -15.38 11.43 8.03
CA TYR A 226 -15.57 12.77 7.49
C TYR A 226 -16.46 12.79 6.24
N LYS A 227 -16.82 11.65 5.66
CA LYS A 227 -17.60 11.54 4.40
C LYS A 227 -16.83 12.06 3.19
N ILE A 228 -15.52 11.82 3.17
CA ILE A 228 -14.61 12.30 2.14
C ILE A 228 -14.52 11.25 1.02
N ASN A 229 -14.61 11.71 -0.23
CA ASN A 229 -14.21 10.94 -1.39
C ASN A 229 -13.01 11.61 -2.06
N GLU A 230 -11.83 11.01 -1.90
CA GLU A 230 -10.56 11.61 -2.34
C GLU A 230 -10.50 11.87 -3.86
N LYS A 231 -11.32 11.19 -4.67
CA LYS A 231 -11.38 11.39 -6.12
C LYS A 231 -12.03 12.73 -6.51
N ASN A 232 -12.93 13.25 -5.69
CA ASN A 232 -13.65 14.50 -5.96
C ASN A 232 -13.43 15.58 -4.88
N GLN A 233 -12.89 15.20 -3.72
CA GLN A 233 -12.52 16.07 -2.61
C GLN A 233 -11.05 15.85 -2.29
N PRO A 234 -10.14 16.60 -2.94
CA PRO A 234 -8.71 16.39 -2.77
C PRO A 234 -8.28 16.67 -1.33
N MET A 235 -7.35 15.83 -0.85
CA MET A 235 -6.68 15.96 0.44
C MET A 235 -5.47 16.90 0.38
N TYR A 236 -4.89 17.06 -0.81
CA TYR A 236 -3.74 17.93 -1.07
C TYR A 236 -4.14 19.13 -1.91
N THR A 237 -3.51 20.29 -1.67
CA THR A 237 -3.71 21.44 -2.55
C THR A 237 -3.02 21.24 -3.91
N PRO A 238 -3.40 21.99 -4.95
CA PRO A 238 -2.72 21.93 -6.24
C PRO A 238 -1.20 22.13 -6.14
N GLU A 239 -0.74 23.00 -5.24
CA GLU A 239 0.69 23.23 -5.02
C GLU A 239 1.40 22.01 -4.42
N ALA A 240 0.73 21.28 -3.52
CA ALA A 240 1.25 20.06 -2.94
C ALA A 240 1.31 18.93 -3.98
N LEU A 241 0.26 18.76 -4.79
CA LEU A 241 0.25 17.79 -5.89
C LEU A 241 1.34 18.08 -6.94
N GLU A 242 1.55 19.36 -7.25
CA GLU A 242 2.62 19.78 -8.16
C GLU A 242 4.02 19.52 -7.58
N ALA A 243 4.20 19.71 -6.27
CA ALA A 243 5.46 19.40 -5.60
C ALA A 243 5.78 17.89 -5.66
N TYR A 244 4.77 17.04 -5.47
CA TYR A 244 4.89 15.59 -5.65
C TYR A 244 5.29 15.24 -7.11
N ARG A 245 4.57 15.78 -8.10
CA ARG A 245 4.83 15.52 -9.52
C ARG A 245 6.28 15.87 -9.91
N LYS A 246 6.78 17.04 -9.50
CA LYS A 246 8.15 17.46 -9.79
C LYS A 246 9.20 16.55 -9.16
N ALA A 247 8.94 16.01 -7.97
CA ALA A 247 9.88 15.11 -7.30
C ALA A 247 9.92 13.72 -7.95
N GLU A 248 8.79 13.25 -8.50
CA GLU A 248 8.73 11.99 -9.24
C GLU A 248 9.35 12.10 -10.64
N GLU A 249 9.19 13.22 -11.34
CA GLU A 249 9.81 13.46 -12.66
C GLU A 249 11.34 13.64 -12.60
N GLY A 250 11.89 13.92 -11.42
CA GLY A 250 13.32 14.08 -11.19
C GLY A 250 14.07 12.79 -10.83
N LYS A 251 13.37 11.64 -10.76
CA LYS A 251 13.94 10.30 -10.49
C LYS A 251 14.10 9.52 -11.79
#